data_AF-A0A0F0GJ52-F1
#
_entry.id   AF-A0A0F0GJ52-F1
#
_cell.length_a   1.000
_cell.length_b   1.000
_cell.length_c   1.000
_cell.angle_alpha   90.00
_cell.angle_beta   90.00
_cell.angle_gamma   90.00
#
_symmetry.space_group_name_H-M   'P 1'
#
loop_
_entity.id
_entity.type
_entity.pdbx_description
1 polymer ?
#
loop_
_entity_poly.entity_id
_entity_poly.type
_entity_poly.pdbx_seq_one_letter_code
_entity_poly.pdbx_strand_id
1 'polypeptide(L)'
;MKLWMKIVLWVYVAFNLLQAVVLAFAPEITDRAYLGGEMTPTRAFQWYSVAGYHVLIIAVTIVTMGLRRAADRRKLILVNALMYLFWDAGSQLAHWGREIGMATTDLLINTGVSITTGLILLTVAWFDRDPAS
;
A
#
# COMPACT_ATOMS: atom_id res chain seq x y z
N MET A 1 -20.58 -6.08 -4.50
CA MET A 1 -19.65 -6.10 -3.35
C MET A 1 -20.41 -6.12 -2.03
N LYS A 2 -20.08 -7.07 -1.15
CA LYS A 2 -20.69 -7.21 0.20
C LYS A 2 -20.20 -6.10 1.14
N LEU A 3 -20.94 -5.83 2.22
CA LEU A 3 -20.62 -4.75 3.19
C LEU A 3 -19.21 -4.89 3.80
N TRP A 4 -18.84 -6.09 4.27
CA TRP A 4 -17.53 -6.31 4.90
C TRP A 4 -16.36 -5.97 3.97
N MET A 5 -16.50 -6.24 2.67
CA MET A 5 -15.47 -5.91 1.68
C MET A 5 -15.31 -4.39 1.55
N LYS A 6 -16.43 -3.65 1.54
CA LYS A 6 -16.40 -2.18 1.54
C LYS A 6 -15.71 -1.64 2.79
N ILE A 7 -15.99 -2.23 3.96
CA ILE A 7 -15.32 -1.87 5.21
C ILE A 7 -13.81 -2.08 5.08
N VAL A 8 -13.38 -3.25 4.59
CA VAL A 8 -11.95 -3.54 4.35
C VAL A 8 -11.32 -2.52 3.41
N LEU A 9 -11.98 -2.19 2.29
CA LEU A 9 -11.46 -1.22 1.34
C LEU A 9 -11.43 0.22 1.89
N TRP A 10 -12.37 0.59 2.76
CA TRP A 10 -12.33 1.89 3.45
C TRP A 10 -11.23 1.97 4.49
N VAL A 11 -11.02 0.91 5.27
CA VAL A 11 -9.87 0.80 6.19
C VAL A 11 -8.57 0.90 5.41
N TYR A 12 -8.50 0.25 4.25
CA TYR A 12 -7.35 0.34 3.34
C TYR A 12 -7.14 1.75 2.77
N VAL A 13 -8.21 2.48 2.43
CA VAL A 13 -8.14 3.91 2.05
C VAL A 13 -7.60 4.75 3.20
N ALA A 14 -8.12 4.56 4.42
CA ALA A 14 -7.66 5.29 5.60
C ALA A 14 -6.18 5.02 5.91
N PHE A 15 -5.75 3.76 5.79
CA PHE A 15 -4.34 3.38 5.93
C PHE A 15 -3.44 4.11 4.93
N ASN A 16 -3.80 4.12 3.64
CA ASN A 16 -3.03 4.82 2.61
C ASN A 16 -3.07 6.35 2.78
N LEU A 17 -4.19 6.89 3.26
CA LEU A 17 -4.29 8.32 3.55
C LEU A 17 -3.32 8.72 4.66
N LEU A 18 -3.23 7.92 5.73
CA LEU A 18 -2.27 8.14 6.80
C LEU A 18 -0.83 8.11 6.27
N GLN A 19 -0.48 7.14 5.42
CA GLN A 19 0.83 7.07 4.78
C GLN A 19 1.12 8.31 3.93
N ALA A 20 0.18 8.71 3.07
CA ALA A 20 0.33 9.90 2.22
C ALA A 20 0.56 11.17 3.06
N VAL A 21 -0.19 11.35 4.16
CA VAL A 21 -0.03 12.49 5.06
C VAL A 21 1.34 12.47 5.74
N VAL A 22 1.74 11.33 6.32
CA VAL A 22 3.04 11.23 7.00
C VAL A 22 4.18 11.51 6.02
N LEU A 23 4.16 10.89 4.84
CA LEU A 23 5.22 11.05 3.85
C LEU A 23 5.28 12.45 3.21
N ALA A 24 4.15 13.17 3.13
CA ALA A 24 4.12 14.51 2.57
C ALA A 24 4.50 15.61 3.59
N PHE A 25 4.14 15.43 4.86
CA PHE A 25 4.23 16.51 5.86
C PHE A 25 5.18 16.23 7.03
N ALA A 26 5.52 14.96 7.29
CA ALA A 26 6.44 14.55 8.35
C ALA A 26 7.27 13.32 7.92
N PRO A 27 7.94 13.35 6.74
CA PRO A 27 8.68 12.21 6.20
C PRO A 27 9.81 11.73 7.12
N GLU A 28 10.31 12.57 8.02
CA GLU A 28 11.34 12.25 9.01
C GLU A 28 10.90 11.12 9.96
N ILE A 29 9.59 10.98 10.19
CA ILE A 29 9.00 9.89 10.98
C ILE A 29 9.33 8.54 10.36
N THR A 30 9.33 8.46 9.02
CA THR A 30 9.64 7.26 8.24
C THR A 30 11.14 7.15 7.98
N ASP A 31 11.80 8.26 7.60
CA ASP A 31 13.21 8.31 7.20
C ASP A 31 14.17 7.85 8.32
N ARG A 32 13.84 8.14 9.59
CA ARG A 32 14.69 7.76 10.73
C ARG A 32 14.89 6.25 10.93
N ALA A 33 14.06 5.40 10.32
CA ALA A 33 14.21 3.95 10.37
C ALA A 33 15.27 3.42 9.38
N TYR A 34 15.81 4.28 8.51
CA TYR A 34 16.82 3.99 7.51
C TYR A 34 18.22 4.42 8.00
N LEU A 35 19.28 4.14 7.23
CA LEU A 35 20.71 4.35 7.61
C LEU A 35 21.11 5.74 8.16
N GLY A 36 20.23 6.73 8.11
CA GLY A 36 20.30 7.89 8.98
C GLY A 36 21.26 9.00 8.54
N GLY A 37 21.15 10.13 9.24
CA GLY A 37 21.68 11.45 8.90
C GLY A 37 20.55 12.45 8.69
N GLU A 38 20.79 13.76 8.87
CA GLU A 38 19.77 14.80 8.64
C GLU A 38 19.11 14.65 7.27
N MET A 39 17.78 14.66 7.25
CA MET A 39 17.02 14.44 6.02
C MET A 39 17.43 15.46 4.94
N THR A 40 18.01 14.94 3.86
CA THR A 40 18.41 15.76 2.72
C THR A 40 17.19 16.11 1.87
N PRO A 41 17.21 17.23 1.10
CA PRO A 41 16.12 17.60 0.20
C PRO A 41 15.75 16.50 -0.82
N THR A 42 16.73 15.75 -1.33
CA THR A 42 16.49 14.64 -2.26
C THR A 42 15.68 13.52 -1.61
N ARG A 43 16.02 13.13 -0.38
CA ARG A 43 15.25 12.13 0.38
C ARG A 43 13.85 12.62 0.72
N ALA A 44 13.70 13.89 1.11
CA ALA A 44 12.39 14.50 1.32
C ALA A 44 11.53 14.46 0.04
N PHE A 45 12.11 14.78 -1.12
CA PHE A 45 11.43 14.69 -2.41
C PHE A 45 11.06 13.24 -2.80
N GLN A 46 11.93 12.27 -2.50
CA GLN A 46 11.63 10.86 -2.69
C GLN A 46 10.43 10.43 -1.85
N TRP A 47 10.39 10.76 -0.56
CA TRP A 47 9.24 10.48 0.30
C TRP A 47 7.96 11.15 -0.19
N TYR A 48 8.03 12.42 -0.59
CA TYR A 48 6.90 13.12 -1.21
C TYR A 48 6.40 12.41 -2.48
N SER A 49 7.31 11.90 -3.31
CA SER A 49 6.96 11.13 -4.51
C SER A 49 6.27 9.81 -4.16
N VAL A 50 6.72 9.13 -3.10
CA VAL A 50 6.06 7.93 -2.55
C VAL A 50 4.67 8.28 -1.97
N ALA A 51 4.49 9.45 -1.36
CA ALA A 51 3.17 9.93 -0.95
C ALA A 51 2.18 10.00 -2.12
N GLY A 52 2.63 10.46 -3.29
CA GLY A 52 1.84 10.48 -4.52
C GLY A 52 1.37 9.10 -4.98
N TYR A 53 2.17 8.06 -4.76
CA TYR A 53 1.77 6.68 -5.03
C TYR A 53 0.61 6.22 -4.13
N HIS A 54 0.63 6.57 -2.84
CA HIS A 54 -0.50 6.28 -1.94
C HIS A 54 -1.77 7.04 -2.35
N VAL A 55 -1.65 8.29 -2.82
CA VAL A 55 -2.79 9.04 -3.38
C VAL A 55 -3.39 8.32 -4.59
N LEU A 56 -2.55 7.80 -5.49
CA LEU A 56 -3.01 7.03 -6.64
C LEU A 56 -3.75 5.75 -6.20
N ILE A 57 -3.21 5.01 -5.23
CA ILE A 57 -3.86 3.82 -4.66
C ILE A 57 -5.26 4.16 -4.11
N ILE A 58 -5.38 5.26 -3.37
CA ILE A 58 -6.66 5.72 -2.81
C ILE A 58 -7.65 5.99 -3.94
N ALA A 59 -7.25 6.76 -4.96
CA ALA A 59 -8.09 7.09 -6.10
C ALA A 59 -8.57 5.83 -6.83
N VAL A 60 -7.66 4.91 -7.14
CA VAL A 60 -7.99 3.63 -7.79
C VAL A 60 -8.95 2.80 -6.93
N THR A 61 -8.76 2.77 -5.61
CA THR A 61 -9.64 2.02 -4.70
C THR A 61 -11.05 2.61 -4.68
N ILE A 62 -11.18 3.93 -4.61
CA ILE A 62 -12.47 4.62 -4.64
C ILE A 62 -13.19 4.35 -5.97
N VAL A 63 -12.49 4.50 -7.10
CA VAL A 63 -13.04 4.17 -8.42
C VAL A 63 -13.49 2.72 -8.48
N THR A 64 -12.67 1.80 -7.96
CA THR A 64 -12.98 0.37 -7.92
C THR A 64 -14.27 0.08 -7.15
N MET A 65 -14.48 0.72 -6.00
CA MET A 65 -15.72 0.57 -5.23
C MET A 65 -16.98 1.05 -5.97
N GLY A 66 -16.82 1.97 -6.92
CA GLY A 66 -17.91 2.49 -7.77
C GLY A 66 -18.26 1.63 -8.99
N LEU A 67 -17.41 0.68 -9.39
CA LEU A 67 -17.65 -0.15 -10.58
C LEU A 67 -18.78 -1.16 -10.35
N ARG A 68 -19.66 -1.34 -11.34
CA ARG A 68 -20.82 -2.23 -11.25
C ARG A 68 -20.46 -3.71 -11.35
N ARG A 69 -19.56 -4.08 -12.26
CA ARG A 69 -19.18 -5.47 -12.52
C ARG A 69 -18.06 -5.96 -11.61
N ALA A 70 -18.25 -7.11 -10.98
CA ALA A 70 -17.24 -7.76 -10.15
C ALA A 70 -15.97 -8.12 -10.94
N ALA A 71 -16.08 -8.43 -12.23
CA ALA A 71 -14.91 -8.70 -13.06
C ALA A 71 -13.96 -7.49 -13.13
N ASP A 72 -14.49 -6.28 -13.28
CA ASP A 72 -13.68 -5.06 -13.42
C ASP A 72 -13.09 -4.65 -12.07
N ARG A 73 -13.88 -4.77 -10.99
CA ARG A 73 -13.39 -4.55 -9.62
C ARG A 73 -12.24 -5.46 -9.25
N ARG A 74 -12.40 -6.77 -9.51
CA ARG A 74 -11.38 -7.78 -9.17
C ARG A 74 -10.06 -7.53 -9.87
N LYS A 75 -10.05 -7.08 -11.12
CA LYS A 75 -8.82 -6.76 -11.84
C LYS A 75 -8.03 -5.66 -11.13
N LEU A 76 -8.69 -4.57 -10.73
CA LEU A 76 -8.04 -3.46 -10.04
C LEU A 76 -7.58 -3.86 -8.63
N ILE A 77 -8.40 -4.59 -7.88
CA ILE A 77 -8.02 -5.09 -6.54
C ILE A 77 -6.83 -6.05 -6.65
N LEU A 78 -6.83 -6.94 -7.65
CA LEU A 78 -5.74 -7.87 -7.90
C LEU A 78 -4.44 -7.13 -8.21
N VAL A 79 -4.45 -6.19 -9.16
CA VAL A 79 -3.27 -5.39 -9.50
C VAL A 79 -2.70 -4.72 -8.25
N ASN A 80 -3.57 -4.12 -7.43
CA ASN A 80 -3.14 -3.47 -6.19
C ASN A 80 -2.55 -4.47 -5.17
N ALA A 81 -3.16 -5.65 -5.03
CA ALA A 81 -2.60 -6.72 -4.20
C ALA A 81 -1.21 -7.16 -4.66
N LEU A 82 -1.01 -7.32 -5.98
CA LEU A 82 0.27 -7.72 -6.56
C LEU A 82 1.34 -6.64 -6.39
N MET A 83 0.97 -5.36 -6.43
CA MET A 83 1.88 -4.27 -6.11
C MET A 83 2.41 -4.38 -4.66
N TYR A 84 1.54 -4.64 -3.69
CA TYR A 84 1.97 -4.83 -2.30
C TYR A 84 2.86 -6.07 -2.11
N LEU A 85 2.54 -7.17 -2.78
CA LEU A 85 3.28 -8.43 -2.63
C LEU A 85 4.63 -8.42 -3.35
N PHE A 86 4.67 -7.95 -4.59
CA PHE A 86 5.87 -8.06 -5.43
C PHE A 86 6.68 -6.78 -5.48
N TRP A 87 6.02 -5.64 -5.65
CA TRP A 87 6.75 -4.38 -5.72
C TRP A 87 7.19 -3.95 -4.33
N ASP A 88 6.28 -3.86 -3.36
CA ASP A 88 6.63 -3.34 -2.05
C ASP A 88 7.39 -4.38 -1.20
N ALA A 89 6.73 -5.46 -0.78
CA ALA A 89 7.37 -6.51 0.04
C ALA A 89 8.54 -7.19 -0.69
N GLY A 90 8.38 -7.49 -1.98
CA GLY A 90 9.42 -8.13 -2.78
C GLY A 90 10.66 -7.24 -2.95
N SER A 91 10.49 -5.94 -3.24
CA SER A 91 11.65 -5.06 -3.35
C SER A 91 12.38 -4.88 -2.02
N GLN A 92 11.65 -4.80 -0.90
CA GLN A 92 12.23 -4.73 0.44
C GLN A 92 13.04 -6.00 0.77
N LEU A 93 12.48 -7.19 0.58
CA LEU A 93 13.18 -8.43 0.95
C LEU A 93 14.29 -8.82 -0.03
N ALA A 94 14.02 -8.76 -1.34
CA ALA A 94 14.88 -9.37 -2.34
C ALA A 94 15.97 -8.42 -2.84
N HIS A 95 15.74 -7.10 -2.78
CA HIS A 95 16.61 -6.14 -3.45
C HIS A 95 17.18 -5.08 -2.50
N TRP A 96 16.31 -4.32 -1.84
CA TRP A 96 16.71 -3.10 -1.15
C TRP A 96 16.99 -3.30 0.33
N GLY A 97 16.47 -4.33 0.98
CA GLY A 97 16.55 -4.49 2.44
C GLY A 97 17.97 -4.49 3.01
N ARG A 98 18.94 -5.01 2.25
CA ARG A 98 20.36 -4.97 2.61
C ARG A 98 21.02 -3.62 2.33
N GLU A 99 20.53 -2.89 1.33
CA GLU A 99 21.11 -1.63 0.82
C GLU A 99 20.59 -0.39 1.55
N ILE A 100 19.34 -0.42 2.02
CA ILE A 100 18.69 0.70 2.72
C ILE A 100 19.10 0.80 4.19
N GLY A 101 19.82 -0.22 4.67
CA GLY A 101 20.33 -0.46 6.03
C GLY A 101 19.36 -0.09 7.14
N MET A 102 18.09 -0.37 6.89
CA MET A 102 17.05 -0.45 7.89
C MET A 102 17.37 -1.61 8.84
N ALA A 103 17.01 -1.47 10.12
CA ALA A 103 17.12 -2.58 11.06
C ALA A 103 16.29 -3.77 10.56
N THR A 104 16.82 -4.99 10.67
CA THR A 104 16.14 -6.21 10.18
C THR A 104 14.72 -6.33 10.74
N THR A 105 14.50 -5.92 11.99
CA THR A 105 13.17 -5.92 12.62
C THR A 105 12.19 -5.00 11.91
N ASP A 106 12.60 -3.78 11.58
CA ASP A 106 11.76 -2.79 10.89
C ASP A 106 11.49 -3.22 9.45
N LEU A 107 12.49 -3.82 8.78
CA LEU A 107 12.34 -4.38 7.45
C LEU A 107 11.29 -5.50 7.43
N LEU A 108 11.36 -6.43 8.40
CA LEU A 108 10.41 -7.53 8.51
C LEU A 108 9.01 -7.05 8.89
N ILE A 109 8.89 -6.04 9.74
CA ILE A 109 7.59 -5.43 10.07
C ILE A 109 6.98 -4.79 8.83
N ASN A 110 7.71 -3.93 8.11
CA ASN A 110 7.22 -3.25 6.91
C ASN A 110 6.83 -4.26 5.83
N THR A 111 7.70 -5.22 5.55
CA THR A 111 7.41 -6.32 4.63
C THR A 111 6.16 -7.09 5.07
N GLY A 112 6.05 -7.42 6.35
CA GLY A 112 4.92 -8.17 6.90
C GLY A 112 3.60 -7.42 6.77
N VAL A 113 3.60 -6.10 6.98
CA VAL A 113 2.45 -5.23 6.71
C VAL A 113 2.07 -5.32 5.24
N SER A 114 3.03 -5.18 4.33
CA SER A 114 2.74 -5.21 2.89
C SER A 114 2.22 -6.57 2.41
N ILE A 115 2.79 -7.67 2.90
CA ILE A 115 2.28 -9.02 2.63
C ILE A 115 0.86 -9.17 3.15
N THR A 116 0.61 -8.78 4.41
CA THR A 116 -0.71 -8.89 5.03
C THR A 116 -1.75 -8.08 4.26
N THR A 117 -1.42 -6.85 3.88
CA THR A 117 -2.28 -6.00 3.05
C THR A 117 -2.57 -6.64 1.70
N GLY A 118 -1.56 -7.19 1.01
CA GLY A 118 -1.73 -7.91 -0.24
C GLY A 118 -2.68 -9.10 -0.11
N LEU A 119 -2.51 -9.94 0.92
CA LEU A 119 -3.36 -11.10 1.17
C LEU A 119 -4.81 -10.71 1.49
N ILE A 120 -5.03 -9.63 2.26
CA ILE A 120 -6.36 -9.10 2.52
C ILE A 120 -7.03 -8.66 1.22
N LEU A 121 -6.31 -7.95 0.34
CA LEU A 121 -6.84 -7.52 -0.95
C LEU A 121 -7.15 -8.72 -1.87
N LEU A 122 -6.29 -9.74 -1.91
CA LEU A 122 -6.58 -10.98 -2.64
C LEU A 122 -7.84 -11.67 -2.11
N THR A 123 -8.04 -11.66 -0.79
CA THR A 123 -9.25 -12.21 -0.16
C THR A 123 -10.49 -11.44 -0.61
N VAL A 124 -10.43 -10.10 -0.63
CA VAL A 124 -11.53 -9.28 -1.15
C VAL A 124 -11.81 -9.60 -2.62
N ALA A 125 -10.77 -9.69 -3.47
CA ALA A 125 -10.92 -10.03 -4.88
C ALA A 125 -11.52 -11.43 -5.08
N TRP A 126 -11.14 -12.41 -4.25
CA TRP A 126 -11.63 -13.78 -4.33
C TRP A 126 -13.13 -13.89 -4.06
N PHE A 127 -13.61 -13.14 -3.07
CA PHE A 127 -15.00 -13.17 -2.64
C PHE A 127 -15.91 -12.15 -3.34
N ASP A 128 -15.37 -11.18 -4.09
CA ASP A 128 -16.18 -10.24 -4.82
C ASP A 128 -16.89 -10.91 -6.01
N ARG A 129 -18.22 -10.85 -5.99
CA ARG A 129 -19.11 -11.45 -6.98
C ARG A 129 -20.20 -10.43 -7.35
N ASP A 130 -20.77 -10.62 -8.53
CA ASP A 130 -21.94 -9.84 -8.92
C ASP A 130 -23.13 -10.18 -8.01
N PRO A 131 -24.03 -9.22 -7.74
CA PRO A 131 -25.26 -9.51 -7.02
C PRO A 131 -26.04 -10.60 -7.76
N ALA A 132 -26.72 -11.49 -7.03
CA ALA A 132 -27.72 -12.34 -7.65
C ALA A 132 -28.78 -11.42 -8.28
N SER A 133 -28.96 -11.55 -9.59
CA SER A 133 -29.92 -10.80 -10.40
C SER A 133 -31.35 -11.07 -9.95
#